data_AF-A0A510DRJ7-F1
#
_entry.id   AF-A0A510DRJ7-F1
#
_cell.length_a   1.000
_cell.length_b   1.000
_cell.length_c   1.000
_cell.angle_alpha   90.00
_cell.angle_beta   90.00
_cell.angle_gamma   90.00
#
_symmetry.space_group_name_H-M   'P 1'
#
loop_
_entity.id
_entity.type
_entity.pdbx_description
1 polymer ?
#
loop_
_entity_poly.entity_id
_entity_poly.type
_entity_poly.pdbx_seq_one_letter_code
_entity_poly.pdbx_strand_id
1 'polypeptide(L)' 'MIDEAQEVGQWERFVRGLTERGKARVVVSGSSAKLLSSEYASLLSGRHVEVRVFPLSFRELPKIECLAL' A
#
# COMPACT_ATOMS: atom_id res chain seq x y z
N MET A 1 -7.12 -5.77 4.43
CA MET A 1 -6.45 -4.52 4.05
C MET A 1 -5.88 -3.92 5.33
N ILE A 2 -4.64 -3.44 5.30
CA ILE A 2 -3.96 -2.79 6.43
C ILE A 2 -3.67 -1.36 5.98
N ASP A 3 -4.14 -0.39 6.75
CA ASP A 3 -3.93 1.02 6.47
C ASP A 3 -2.88 1.61 7.41
N GLU A 4 -2.14 2.61 6.92
CA GLU A 4 -1.01 3.25 7.58
C GLU A 4 -0.06 2.25 8.28
N ALA A 5 0.28 1.16 7.56
CA ALA A 5 0.97 0.02 8.17
C ALA A 5 2.31 0.38 8.81
N GLN A 6 2.98 1.43 8.33
CA GLN A 6 4.25 1.90 8.90
C GLN A 6 4.14 2.41 10.35
N GLU A 7 2.94 2.72 10.83
CA GLU A 7 2.70 3.10 12.22
C GLU A 7 2.66 1.87 13.16
N VAL A 8 2.61 0.66 12.59
CA VAL A 8 2.62 -0.62 13.33
C VAL A 8 3.99 -1.27 13.20
N GLY A 9 4.72 -1.40 14.29
CA GLY A 9 6.02 -2.08 14.27
C GLY A 9 5.92 -3.54 13.78
N GLN A 10 6.89 -3.96 12.95
CA GLN A 10 7.03 -5.34 12.44
C GLN A 10 5.85 -5.86 11.59
N TRP A 11 5.02 -4.98 11.04
CA TRP A 11 3.87 -5.35 10.20
C TRP A 11 4.27 -6.24 9.00
N GLU A 12 5.46 -6.06 8.46
CA GLU A 12 5.98 -6.78 7.28
C GLU A 12 6.12 -8.27 7.57
N ARG A 13 6.57 -8.63 8.79
CA ARG A 13 6.70 -10.03 9.21
C ARG A 13 5.34 -10.71 9.28
N PHE A 14 4.34 -9.99 9.79
CA PHE A 14 2.96 -10.48 9.85
C PHE A 14 2.40 -10.71 8.45
N VAL A 15 2.53 -9.72 7.56
CA VAL A 15 2.07 -9.81 6.17
C VAL A 15 2.77 -10.94 5.42
N ARG A 16 4.10 -11.06 5.56
CA ARG A 16 4.87 -12.15 4.94
C ARG A 16 4.37 -13.51 5.42
N GLY A 17 4.15 -13.67 6.73
CA GLY A 17 3.64 -14.92 7.30
C GLY A 17 2.24 -15.31 6.80
N LEU A 18 1.35 -14.33 6.60
CA LEU A 18 0.02 -14.58 6.03
C LEU A 18 0.09 -15.01 4.56
N THR A 19 0.92 -14.32 3.78
CA THR A 19 1.08 -14.57 2.35
C THR A 19 1.77 -15.92 2.10
N GLU A 20 2.85 -16.24 2.82
CA GLU A 20 3.59 -17.50 2.67
C GLU A 20 2.75 -18.73 3.04
N ARG A 21 1.83 -18.60 4.00
CA ARG A 21 0.91 -19.67 4.38
C ARG A 21 -0.32 -19.77 3.46
N GLY A 22 -0.42 -18.91 2.45
CA GLY A 22 -1.57 -18.84 1.55
C GLY A 22 -2.88 -18.49 2.26
N LYS A 23 -2.82 -17.87 3.45
CA LYS A 23 -4.00 -17.63 4.29
C LYS A 23 -4.79 -16.39 3.88
N ALA A 24 -4.15 -15.43 3.22
CA ALA A 24 -4.79 -14.20 2.81
C ALA A 24 -4.07 -13.54 1.62
N ARG A 25 -4.82 -12.79 0.81
CA ARG A 25 -4.27 -11.74 -0.03
C ARG A 25 -4.27 -10.45 0.77
N VAL A 26 -3.10 -9.83 0.93
CA VAL A 26 -2.93 -8.64 1.76
C VAL A 26 -2.73 -7.42 0.87
N VAL A 27 -3.49 -6.36 1.14
CA VAL A 27 -3.29 -5.02 0.58
C VAL A 27 -2.86 -4.11 1.71
N VAL A 28 -1.80 -3.34 1.48
CA VAL A 28 -1.21 -2.41 2.43
C VAL A 28 -1.24 -1.01 1.83
N SER A 29 -1.72 -0.04 2.61
CA SER A 29 -1.69 1.39 2.28
C SER A 29 -0.93 2.16 3.36
N GLY A 30 -0.50 3.37 2.99
CA GLY A 30 0.20 4.30 3.85
C GLY A 30 1.06 5.27 3.05
N SER A 31 1.68 6.21 3.75
CA SER A 31 2.50 7.24 3.11
C SER A 31 3.64 6.67 2.26
N SER A 32 3.74 7.13 1.01
CA SER A 32 4.72 6.61 0.04
C SER A 32 6.16 6.80 0.49
N ALA A 33 6.50 7.92 1.15
CA ALA A 33 7.89 8.15 1.59
C ALA A 33 8.37 7.14 2.65
N LYS A 34 7.46 6.65 3.51
CA LYS A 34 7.80 5.67 4.54
C LYS A 34 7.69 4.23 4.01
N LEU A 35 6.60 3.89 3.31
CA LEU A 35 6.39 2.52 2.80
C LEU A 35 7.36 2.12 1.68
N LEU A 36 7.89 3.09 0.92
CA LEU A 36 8.84 2.84 -0.17
C LEU A 36 10.30 2.93 0.26
N SER A 37 10.58 2.95 1.57
CA SER A 37 11.94 2.87 2.06
C SER A 37 12.60 1.56 1.59
N SER A 38 13.91 1.60 1.32
CA SER A 38 14.69 0.42 0.90
C SER A 38 14.63 -0.73 1.92
N GLU A 39 14.29 -0.42 3.17
CA GLU A 39 14.07 -1.37 4.27
C GLU A 39 12.88 -2.30 4.00
N TYR A 40 11.71 -1.75 3.66
CA TYR A 40 10.49 -2.55 3.45
C TYR A 40 10.52 -3.32 2.12
N ALA A 41 11.08 -2.71 1.08
CA ALA A 41 11.26 -3.37 -0.22
C ALA A 41 12.11 -4.65 -0.09
N SER A 42 13.16 -4.60 0.73
CA SER A 42 14.04 -5.74 1.01
C SER A 42 13.35 -6.82 1.85
N LEU A 43 12.60 -6.42 2.89
CA LEU A 43 11.91 -7.33 3.81
C LEU A 43 10.80 -8.17 3.16
N LEU A 44 10.14 -7.61 2.14
CA LEU A 44 9.10 -8.28 1.36
C LEU A 44 9.67 -9.02 0.13
N SER A 45 10.99 -9.00 -0.07
CA SER A 45 11.75 -9.75 -1.08
C SER A 45 11.19 -9.64 -2.50
N GLY A 46 10.63 -8.47 -2.87
CA GLY A 46 10.03 -8.24 -4.17
C GLY A 46 8.76 -9.05 -4.47
N ARG A 47 8.18 -9.80 -3.52
CA ARG A 47 6.93 -10.57 -3.72
C ARG A 47 5.68 -9.71 -3.52
N HIS A 48 5.74 -8.45 -3.92
CA HIS A 48 4.66 -7.49 -3.81
C HIS A 48 4.57 -6.67 -5.09
N VAL A 49 3.37 -6.17 -5.37
CA VAL A 49 3.14 -5.21 -6.45
C VAL A 49 3.02 -3.84 -5.81
N GLU A 50 3.94 -2.94 -6.16
CA GLU A 50 3.88 -1.55 -5.74
C GLU A 50 2.86 -0.80 -6.61
N VAL A 51 1.95 -0.08 -5.96
CA VAL A 51 1.00 0.81 -6.63
C VAL A 51 1.20 2.21 -6.09
N ARG A 52 1.71 3.11 -6.92
CA ARG A 52 1.82 4.54 -6.58
C ARG A 52 0.51 5.24 -6.87
N VAL A 53 -0.07 5.82 -5.84
CA VAL A 53 -1.26 6.65 -5.95
C VAL A 53 -0.82 8.11 -5.92
N PHE A 54 -1.09 8.83 -7.01
CA PHE A 54 -0.83 10.26 -7.09
C PHE A 54 -2.08 11.06 -6.73
N PRO A 55 -1.93 12.30 -6.26
CA PRO A 55 -3.04 13.22 -6.16
C PRO A 55 -3.70 13.41 -7.54
N LEU A 56 -4.97 13.76 -7.51
CA LEU A 56 -5.75 14.05 -8.71
C LEU A 56 -5.10 15.19 -9.49
N SER A 57 -5.04 15.04 -10.80
CA SER A 57 -4.68 16.14 -11.69
C SER A 57 -5.83 17.14 -11.77
N PHE A 58 -5.52 18.41 -12.03
CA PHE A 58 -6.54 19.46 -12.18
C PHE A 58 -7.62 19.11 -13.23
N ARG A 59 -7.25 18.35 -14.27
CA ARG A 59 -8.16 17.89 -15.33
C ARG A 59 -9.11 16.78 -14.89
N GLU A 60 -8.81 16.10 -13.79
CA GLU A 60 -9.65 15.04 -13.23
C GLU A 60 -10.70 15.56 -12.26
N LEU A 61 -10.53 16.78 -11.72
CA LEU A 61 -11.49 17.40 -10.80
C LEU A 61 -12.93 17.40 -11.34
N PRO A 62 -13.21 17.84 -12.59
CA PRO A 62 -14.58 17.87 -13.09
C PRO A 62 -15.22 16.48 -13.27
N LYS A 63 -14.40 15.43 -13.43
CA LYS A 63 -14.89 14.05 -13.59
C LYS A 63 -15.42 13.49 -12.27
N ILE A 64 -14.86 13.95 -11.15
CA ILE A 64 -15.26 13.50 -9.81
C ILE A 64 -16.54 14.21 -9.36
N GLU A 65 -16.69 15.50 -9.67
CA GLU A 65 -17.94 16.22 -9.40
C GLU A 65 -19.14 15.59 -10.12
N CYS A 66 -18.94 15.08 -11.34
CA CYS A 66 -19.97 14.38 -12.12
C CYS A 66 -20.36 13.01 -11.53
N LEU A 67 -19.54 12.43 -10.65
CA LEU A 67 -19.82 11.17 -9.94
C LEU A 67 -20.47 11.39 -8.56
N ALA A 68 -20.47 12.62 -8.05
CA ALA A 68 -21.01 12.98 -6.74
C ALA A 68 -22.43 13.57 -6.81
N LEU A 69 -22.98 13.73 -8.02
CA LEU A 69 -24.36 14.15 -8.32
C LEU A 69 -25.13 12.98 -8.94
#